data_AF-A0A255SUK6-F1
#
_entry.id   AF-A0A255SUK6-F1
#
_cell.length_a   1.000
_cell.length_b   1.000
_cell.length_c   1.000
_cell.angle_alpha   90.00
_cell.angle_beta   90.00
_cell.angle_gamma   90.00
#
_symmetry.space_group_name_H-M   'P 1'
#
loop_
_entity.id
_entity.type
_entity.pdbx_description
1 polymer ?
#
loop_
_entity_poly.entity_id
_entity_poly.type
_entity_poly.pdbx_seq_one_letter_code
_entity_poly.pdbx_strand_id
1 'polypeptide(L)'
;MWLSLKILFCITFVLWWVFYHYEHKAQPEVFGNCWQALAWTVTRYLDNLDGVVDKYPVTIIGKIVAVMLSIVAIGIVAIPAGLIGSGLTEAINEEKKENHLKELLNRLKKSFRRKQCRYTKYRTVPQLVSIVDIQAKQCIDTNDIIEAVKESKDFRLRNLATAQPLGSVVNDRLVVEHFPINTPYGCKVDRGSNVTIVSTSSVSEAGIGNFSWYLALYGGFNYVSKEVEVNPDEPFSYYNIADENGDPNIASFLGDIKAMQRSGKNWVVMLLSASGAEEPTYPSQLHWIHGAKRGDSGFADPNITVRDTVAYDNLYKACETMAQEKFGYKSDRQEYHSGSGKMNIGRHVDGGKGEVNAFTLRMAFEVTVWDDRRIAIAKEMALLMSRHLAGKELEESNDWKVKGIGYEM
;
A
#
# COMPACT_ATOMS: atom_id res chain seq x y z
N MET A 1 14.75 32.42 15.03
CA MET A 1 15.60 33.38 14.28
C MET A 1 15.14 34.83 14.47
N TRP A 2 13.98 35.22 13.93
CA TRP A 2 13.51 36.62 13.96
C TRP A 2 13.40 37.22 15.37
N LEU A 3 12.96 36.42 16.36
CA LEU A 3 12.89 36.87 17.75
C LEU A 3 14.28 37.14 18.35
N SER A 4 15.23 36.23 18.16
CA SER A 4 16.61 36.37 18.65
C SER A 4 17.33 37.58 18.03
N LEU A 5 17.14 37.82 16.72
CA LEU A 5 17.69 38.99 16.03
C LEU A 5 17.06 40.30 16.53
N LYS A 6 15.75 40.32 16.78
CA LYS A 6 15.07 41.48 17.39
C LYS A 6 15.61 41.79 18.79
N ILE A 7 15.83 40.76 19.61
CA ILE A 7 16.38 40.91 20.96
C ILE A 7 17.80 41.49 20.90
N LEU A 8 18.66 40.95 20.02
CA LEU A 8 20.03 41.46 19.85
C LEU A 8 20.00 42.93 19.41
N PHE A 9 19.13 43.29 18.45
CA PHE A 9 18.94 44.67 18.03
C PHE A 9 18.49 45.55 19.19
N CYS A 10 17.46 45.17 19.96
CA CYS A 10 17.03 45.92 21.14
C CYS A 10 18.18 46.15 22.14
N ILE A 11 18.98 45.12 22.41
CA ILE A 11 20.17 45.22 23.29
C ILE A 11 21.19 46.20 22.71
N THR A 12 21.44 46.17 21.40
CA THR A 12 22.30 47.14 20.70
C THR A 12 21.86 48.57 20.94
N PHE A 13 20.55 48.89 20.82
CA PHE A 13 20.05 50.25 21.01
C PHE A 13 20.20 50.72 22.46
N VAL A 14 19.98 49.83 23.43
CA VAL A 14 20.18 50.13 24.84
C VAL A 14 21.67 50.42 25.11
N LEU A 15 22.56 49.56 24.62
CA LEU A 15 24.01 49.73 24.79
C LEU A 15 24.53 50.98 24.08
N TRP A 16 24.04 51.27 22.87
CA TRP A 16 24.35 52.49 22.14
C TRP A 16 23.98 53.75 22.93
N TRP A 17 22.77 53.79 23.49
CA TRP A 17 22.31 54.94 24.27
C TRP A 17 23.17 55.18 25.50
N VAL A 18 23.51 54.12 26.23
CA VAL A 18 24.41 54.17 27.39
C VAL A 18 25.81 54.63 26.95
N PHE A 19 26.34 54.08 25.86
CA PHE A 19 27.64 54.46 25.31
C PHE A 19 27.70 55.95 24.98
N TYR A 20 26.71 56.45 24.23
CA TYR A 20 26.61 57.87 23.88
C TYR A 20 26.56 58.75 25.14
N HIS A 21 25.74 58.41 26.13
CA HIS A 21 25.58 59.23 27.34
C HIS A 21 26.90 59.47 28.09
N TYR A 22 27.76 58.45 28.18
CA TYR A 22 29.01 58.53 28.94
C TYR A 22 30.19 59.01 28.10
N GLU A 23 30.31 58.57 26.84
CA GLU A 23 31.44 58.94 25.99
C GLU A 23 31.27 60.32 25.34
N HIS A 24 30.04 60.79 25.10
CA HIS A 24 29.82 62.16 24.63
C HIS A 24 30.29 63.20 25.65
N LYS A 25 30.08 62.94 26.95
CA LYS A 25 30.53 63.82 28.03
C LYS A 25 32.06 63.82 28.18
N ALA A 26 32.69 62.68 27.97
CA ALA A 26 34.14 62.53 28.15
C ALA A 26 34.96 62.93 26.91
N GLN A 27 34.41 62.72 25.71
CA GLN A 27 35.07 62.98 24.42
C GLN A 27 34.09 63.56 23.39
N PRO A 28 33.62 64.81 23.59
CA PRO A 28 32.65 65.44 22.69
C PRO A 28 33.18 65.65 21.26
N GLU A 29 34.50 65.76 21.06
CA GLU A 29 35.10 65.87 19.72
C GLU A 29 35.10 64.53 18.95
N VAL A 30 34.98 63.42 19.66
CA VAL A 30 35.00 62.06 19.12
C VAL A 30 33.58 61.55 18.89
N PHE A 31 32.72 61.71 19.88
CA PHE A 31 31.32 61.28 19.87
C PHE A 31 30.39 62.49 19.99
N GLY A 32 30.49 63.44 19.07
CA GLY A 32 29.80 64.73 19.12
C GLY A 32 28.30 64.68 18.89
N ASN A 33 27.78 63.58 18.32
CA ASN A 33 26.34 63.35 18.21
C ASN A 33 26.00 61.86 18.36
N CYS A 34 24.73 61.58 18.60
CA CYS A 34 24.24 60.22 18.83
C CYS A 34 24.47 59.31 17.61
N TRP A 35 24.46 59.86 16.39
CA TRP A 35 24.71 59.12 15.16
C TRP A 35 26.16 58.64 15.04
N GLN A 36 27.14 59.41 15.51
CA GLN A 36 28.55 59.00 15.56
C GLN A 36 28.75 57.83 16.54
N ALA A 37 28.08 57.88 17.70
CA ALA A 37 28.09 56.75 18.64
C ALA A 37 27.38 55.51 18.07
N LEU A 38 26.33 55.69 17.26
CA LEU A 38 25.61 54.60 16.61
C LEU A 38 26.49 53.94 15.54
N ALA A 39 27.12 54.77 14.70
CA ALA A 39 28.08 54.31 13.70
C ALA A 39 29.17 53.47 14.38
N TRP A 40 29.79 53.98 15.46
CA TRP A 40 30.78 53.23 16.23
C TRP A 40 30.24 51.87 16.72
N THR A 41 29.05 51.86 17.32
CA THR A 41 28.39 50.65 17.84
C THR A 41 28.12 49.61 16.74
N VAL A 42 27.68 50.04 15.56
CA VAL A 42 27.40 49.15 14.41
C VAL A 42 28.68 48.65 13.77
N THR A 43 29.68 49.51 13.60
CA THR A 43 30.99 49.12 13.03
C THR A 43 31.74 48.12 13.92
N ARG A 44 31.48 48.13 15.24
CA ARG A 44 32.04 47.15 16.18
C ARG A 44 31.63 45.71 15.84
N TYR A 45 30.47 45.50 15.22
CA TYR A 45 30.02 44.16 14.83
C TYR A 45 30.78 43.55 13.65
N LEU A 46 31.44 44.38 12.85
CA LEU A 46 32.14 43.95 11.65
C LEU A 46 33.66 43.82 11.85
N ASP A 47 34.15 44.14 13.07
CA ASP A 47 35.52 44.01 13.58
C ASP A 47 36.68 44.43 12.65
N ASN A 48 36.44 45.18 11.57
CA ASN A 48 37.46 45.71 10.65
C ASN A 48 36.85 46.72 9.65
N LEU A 49 36.61 47.95 10.09
CA LEU A 49 36.45 49.09 9.17
C LEU A 49 37.61 50.05 9.41
N ASP A 50 38.73 49.77 8.74
CA ASP A 50 39.90 50.65 8.76
C ASP A 50 39.47 52.06 8.34
N GLY A 51 39.77 53.03 9.19
CA GLY A 51 39.49 54.46 8.97
C GLY A 51 38.19 55.01 9.58
N VAL A 52 37.27 54.19 10.11
CA VAL A 52 36.05 54.69 10.81
C VAL A 52 36.15 54.59 12.33
N VAL A 53 36.97 53.68 12.86
CA VAL A 53 36.99 53.27 14.30
C VAL A 53 38.34 53.50 14.98
N ASP A 54 39.13 54.50 14.58
CA ASP A 54 40.41 54.80 15.24
C ASP A 54 40.25 55.50 16.61
N LYS A 55 39.05 55.42 17.20
CA LYS A 55 38.65 56.12 18.41
C LYS A 55 38.02 55.13 19.39
N TYR A 56 38.62 55.01 20.57
CA TYR A 56 38.22 54.04 21.60
C TYR A 56 37.59 54.76 22.80
N PRO A 57 36.62 54.11 23.50
CA PRO A 57 36.06 54.67 24.71
C PRO A 57 37.13 54.83 25.79
N VAL A 58 37.15 56.00 26.42
CA VAL A 58 38.09 56.28 27.52
C VAL A 58 37.47 56.03 28.88
N THR A 59 36.13 56.08 28.99
CA THR A 59 35.43 55.87 30.26
C THR A 59 35.37 54.39 30.63
N ILE A 60 35.33 54.11 31.93
CA ILE A 60 35.18 52.75 32.45
C ILE A 60 33.87 52.13 31.94
N ILE A 61 32.78 52.89 31.95
CA ILE A 61 31.46 52.44 31.49
C ILE A 61 31.45 52.20 29.98
N GLY A 62 32.04 53.08 29.18
CA GLY A 62 32.17 52.90 27.73
C GLY A 62 33.00 51.66 27.36
N LYS A 63 34.07 51.37 28.13
CA LYS A 63 34.84 50.13 27.99
C LYS A 63 34.02 48.88 28.32
N ILE A 64 33.20 48.90 29.37
CA ILE A 64 32.30 47.79 29.70
C ILE A 64 31.27 47.58 28.58
N VAL A 65 30.70 48.66 28.05
CA VAL A 65 29.77 48.57 26.90
C VAL A 65 30.46 48.02 25.66
N ALA A 66 31.70 48.40 25.38
CA ALA A 66 32.48 47.85 24.28
C ALA A 66 32.67 46.32 24.39
N VAL A 67 32.90 45.81 25.60
CA VAL A 67 32.97 44.37 25.86
C VAL A 67 31.60 43.70 25.62
N MET A 68 30.50 44.26 26.13
CA MET A 68 29.16 43.73 25.90
C MET A 68 28.77 43.72 24.41
N LEU A 69 29.10 44.78 23.67
CA LEU A 69 28.89 44.84 22.23
C LEU A 69 29.70 43.78 21.48
N SER A 70 30.91 43.45 21.95
CA SER A 70 31.72 42.37 21.37
C SER A 70 31.06 41.00 21.56
N ILE A 71 30.40 40.76 22.69
CA ILE A 71 29.63 39.51 22.92
C ILE A 71 28.41 39.46 22.01
N VAL A 72 27.68 40.57 21.85
CA VAL A 72 26.54 40.68 20.93
C VAL A 72 26.97 40.45 19.47
N ALA A 73 28.15 40.95 19.08
CA ALA A 73 28.73 40.74 17.75
C ALA A 73 28.85 39.24 17.41
N ILE A 74 29.44 38.48 18.33
CA ILE A 74 29.60 37.02 18.19
C ILE A 74 28.22 36.36 18.03
N GLY A 75 27.23 36.77 18.83
CA GLY A 75 25.86 36.26 18.74
C GLY A 75 25.17 36.52 17.39
N ILE A 76 25.38 37.71 16.79
CA ILE A 76 24.80 38.08 15.49
C ILE A 76 25.31 37.15 14.37
N VAL A 77 26.57 36.72 14.41
CA VAL A 77 27.15 35.82 13.40
C VAL A 77 26.91 34.35 13.73
N ALA A 78 27.01 33.97 15.00
CA ALA A 78 26.89 32.58 15.44
C ALA A 78 25.48 32.00 15.27
N ILE A 79 24.43 32.80 15.51
CA ILE A 79 23.03 32.34 15.40
C ILE A 79 22.65 31.94 13.96
N PRO A 80 22.83 32.79 12.92
CA PRO A 80 22.51 32.39 11.56
C PRO A 80 23.40 31.26 11.06
N ALA A 81 24.69 31.24 11.42
CA ALA A 81 25.59 30.13 11.09
C ALA A 81 25.11 28.81 11.72
N GLY A 82 24.71 28.83 13.00
CA GLY A 82 24.17 27.66 13.70
C GLY A 82 22.86 27.15 13.09
N LEU A 83 21.97 28.05 12.68
CA LEU A 83 20.70 27.70 12.04
C LEU A 83 20.89 27.08 10.65
N ILE A 84 21.81 27.64 9.84
CA ILE A 84 22.18 27.05 8.55
C ILE A 84 22.80 25.66 8.77
N GLY A 85 23.68 25.52 9.76
CA GLY A 85 24.28 24.24 10.12
C GLY A 85 23.25 23.19 10.56
N SER A 86 22.27 23.57 11.37
CA SER A 86 21.19 22.66 11.78
C SER A 86 20.30 22.28 10.60
N GLY A 87 19.92 23.24 9.76
CA GLY A 87 19.09 22.98 8.57
C GLY A 87 19.79 22.09 7.54
N LEU A 88 21.10 22.28 7.33
CA LEU A 88 21.89 21.40 6.47
C LEU A 88 21.98 19.98 7.05
N THR A 89 22.18 19.86 8.36
CA THR A 89 22.23 18.56 9.05
C THR A 89 20.90 17.82 8.94
N GLU A 90 19.78 18.53 9.08
CA GLU A 90 18.43 17.99 8.93
C GLU A 90 18.19 17.50 7.49
N ALA A 91 18.53 18.30 6.48
CA ALA A 91 18.42 17.92 5.08
C ALA A 91 19.27 16.68 4.73
N ILE A 92 20.52 16.61 5.22
CA ILE A 92 21.38 15.44 5.02
C ILE A 92 20.80 14.18 5.68
N ASN A 93 20.20 14.33 6.86
CA ASN A 93 19.59 13.20 7.57
C ASN A 93 18.32 12.70 6.86
N GLU A 94 17.51 13.60 6.32
CA GLU A 94 16.33 13.26 5.51
C GLU A 94 16.74 12.50 4.23
N GLU A 95 17.74 13.00 3.50
CA GLU A 95 18.27 12.31 2.32
C GLU A 95 18.82 10.92 2.65
N LYS A 96 19.55 10.78 3.76
CA LYS A 96 20.03 9.48 4.24
C LYS A 96 18.88 8.54 4.54
N LYS A 97 17.80 9.03 5.18
CA LYS A 97 16.62 8.22 5.50
C LYS A 97 15.92 7.76 4.23
N GLU A 98 15.72 8.64 3.25
CA GLU A 98 15.13 8.26 1.97
C GLU A 98 15.97 7.22 1.22
N ASN A 99 17.28 7.41 1.15
CA ASN A 99 18.18 6.48 0.47
C ASN A 99 18.23 5.12 1.18
N HIS A 100 18.21 5.13 2.52
CA HIS A 100 18.10 3.91 3.31
C HIS A 100 16.78 3.18 3.02
N LEU A 101 15.65 3.88 3.04
CA LEU A 101 14.34 3.32 2.73
C LEU A 101 14.27 2.74 1.31
N LYS A 102 14.83 3.44 0.30
CA LYS A 102 14.91 2.94 -1.09
C LYS A 102 15.68 1.62 -1.16
N GLU A 103 16.79 1.50 -0.43
CA GLU A 103 17.57 0.25 -0.40
C GLU A 103 16.83 -0.86 0.34
N LEU A 104 16.14 -0.55 1.45
CA LEU A 104 15.29 -1.50 2.16
C LEU A 104 14.18 -2.05 1.25
N LEU A 105 13.46 -1.17 0.54
CA LEU A 105 12.41 -1.55 -0.42
C LEU A 105 12.96 -2.42 -1.55
N ASN A 106 14.14 -2.10 -2.08
CA ASN A 106 14.79 -2.90 -3.12
C ASN A 106 15.14 -4.32 -2.61
N ARG A 107 15.69 -4.43 -1.41
CA ARG A 107 15.99 -5.72 -0.76
C ARG A 107 14.72 -6.50 -0.43
N LEU A 108 13.68 -5.83 0.07
CA LEU A 108 12.38 -6.42 0.33
C LEU A 108 11.77 -7.01 -0.95
N LYS A 109 11.76 -6.24 -2.06
CA LYS A 109 11.33 -6.70 -3.39
C LYS A 109 12.06 -7.96 -3.84
N LYS A 110 13.37 -8.08 -3.61
CA LYS A 110 14.14 -9.29 -3.96
C LYS A 110 13.61 -10.56 -3.27
N SER A 111 12.97 -10.46 -2.11
CA SER A 111 12.30 -11.60 -1.44
C SER A 111 11.12 -12.17 -2.24
N PHE A 112 10.53 -11.35 -3.13
CA PHE A 112 9.40 -11.69 -3.99
C PHE A 112 9.81 -11.97 -5.45
N ARG A 113 11.08 -12.34 -5.67
CA ARG A 113 11.52 -12.89 -6.96
C ARG A 113 10.70 -14.12 -7.33
N ARG A 114 10.20 -14.17 -8.56
CA ARG A 114 9.39 -15.29 -9.07
C ARG A 114 10.16 -16.60 -8.96
N LYS A 115 9.60 -17.55 -8.23
CA LYS A 115 10.13 -18.91 -8.03
C LYS A 115 9.43 -19.87 -8.96
N GLN A 116 10.13 -20.93 -9.34
CA GLN A 116 9.51 -21.99 -10.14
C GLN A 116 8.58 -22.81 -9.25
N CYS A 117 7.30 -22.88 -9.60
CA CYS A 117 6.35 -23.78 -8.96
C CYS A 117 6.75 -25.22 -9.24
N ARG A 118 6.77 -26.06 -8.21
CA ARG A 118 7.16 -27.48 -8.32
C ARG A 118 6.23 -28.27 -9.23
N TYR A 119 4.92 -27.98 -9.18
CA TYR A 119 3.87 -28.74 -9.85
C TYR A 119 3.63 -28.30 -11.30
N THR A 120 3.60 -26.99 -11.56
CA THR A 120 3.35 -26.47 -12.92
C THR A 120 4.62 -26.16 -13.71
N LYS A 121 5.78 -26.06 -13.03
CA LYS A 121 7.05 -25.56 -13.59
C LYS A 121 7.03 -24.10 -14.04
N TYR A 122 5.96 -23.37 -13.76
CA TYR A 122 5.82 -21.93 -14.08
C TYR A 122 6.49 -21.05 -13.04
N ARG A 123 6.75 -19.79 -13.40
CA ARG A 123 7.36 -18.80 -12.52
C ARG A 123 6.24 -17.99 -11.84
N THR A 124 6.19 -18.09 -10.52
CA THR A 124 5.18 -17.41 -9.69
C THR A 124 5.82 -16.61 -8.57
N VAL A 125 5.23 -15.48 -8.24
CA VAL A 125 5.58 -14.64 -7.09
C VAL A 125 5.30 -15.44 -5.81
N PRO A 126 6.25 -15.51 -4.87
CA PRO A 126 6.00 -16.05 -3.55
C PRO A 126 4.78 -15.37 -2.92
N GLN A 127 3.78 -16.16 -2.52
CA GLN A 127 2.50 -15.62 -2.03
C GLN A 127 2.69 -14.86 -0.71
N LEU A 128 3.34 -15.50 0.27
CA LEU A 128 3.59 -14.96 1.60
C LEU A 128 5.03 -15.30 1.98
N VAL A 129 5.78 -14.31 2.45
CA VAL A 129 7.17 -14.49 2.90
C VAL A 129 7.25 -14.07 4.36
N SER A 130 7.72 -14.97 5.23
CA SER A 130 7.80 -14.66 6.66
C SER A 130 8.84 -13.60 6.97
N ILE A 131 8.61 -12.82 8.04
CA ILE A 131 9.59 -11.84 8.53
C ILE A 131 10.95 -12.50 8.76
N VAL A 132 10.96 -13.67 9.42
CA VAL A 132 12.19 -14.44 9.67
C VAL A 132 12.91 -14.84 8.37
N ASP A 133 12.16 -15.24 7.32
CA ASP A 133 12.76 -15.53 6.02
C ASP A 133 13.41 -14.30 5.38
N ILE A 134 12.77 -13.13 5.50
CA ILE A 134 13.30 -11.86 4.97
C ILE A 134 14.54 -11.46 5.76
N GLN A 135 14.51 -11.54 7.10
CA GLN A 135 15.68 -11.28 7.95
C GLN A 135 16.85 -12.19 7.56
N ALA A 136 16.62 -13.50 7.46
CA ALA A 136 17.68 -14.46 7.17
C ALA A 136 18.25 -14.32 5.76
N LYS A 137 17.43 -14.01 4.75
CA LYS A 137 17.86 -13.99 3.33
C LYS A 137 18.29 -12.63 2.84
N GLN A 138 17.66 -11.57 3.34
CA GLN A 138 17.97 -10.20 2.94
C GLN A 138 18.83 -9.47 3.97
N CYS A 139 19.02 -9.99 5.19
CA CYS A 139 19.75 -9.34 6.29
C CYS A 139 19.14 -7.97 6.68
N ILE A 140 17.81 -7.87 6.66
CA ILE A 140 17.06 -6.67 7.06
C ILE A 140 16.52 -6.91 8.47
N ASP A 141 16.58 -5.91 9.35
CA ASP A 141 15.99 -6.01 10.69
C ASP A 141 14.46 -5.94 10.67
N THR A 142 13.82 -6.46 11.73
CA THR A 142 12.34 -6.49 11.80
C THR A 142 11.72 -5.10 11.69
N ASN A 143 12.29 -4.10 12.38
CA ASN A 143 11.78 -2.74 12.34
C ASN A 143 11.90 -2.12 10.94
N ASP A 144 13.03 -2.34 10.28
CA ASP A 144 13.27 -1.90 8.90
C ASP A 144 12.31 -2.57 7.90
N ILE A 145 11.95 -3.85 8.12
CA ILE A 145 10.94 -4.53 7.30
C ILE A 145 9.57 -3.86 7.51
N ILE A 146 9.20 -3.59 8.76
CA ILE A 146 7.91 -2.95 9.08
C ILE A 146 7.86 -1.53 8.50
N GLU A 147 8.92 -0.74 8.64
CA GLU A 147 9.04 0.60 8.04
C GLU A 147 8.95 0.52 6.52
N ALA A 148 9.72 -0.39 5.88
CA ALA A 148 9.66 -0.57 4.43
C ALA A 148 8.26 -0.98 3.95
N VAL A 149 7.56 -1.87 4.66
CA VAL A 149 6.18 -2.24 4.31
C VAL A 149 5.24 -1.05 4.49
N LYS A 150 5.34 -0.31 5.59
CA LYS A 150 4.49 0.85 5.89
C LYS A 150 4.61 1.96 4.84
N GLU A 151 5.83 2.24 4.38
CA GLU A 151 6.10 3.27 3.38
C GLU A 151 5.86 2.79 1.93
N SER A 152 5.61 1.50 1.74
CA SER A 152 5.30 0.93 0.42
C SER A 152 3.81 1.02 0.07
N LYS A 153 3.50 0.98 -1.23
CA LYS A 153 2.11 0.92 -1.73
C LYS A 153 1.66 -0.48 -2.12
N ASP A 154 2.61 -1.41 -2.25
CA ASP A 154 2.43 -2.74 -2.84
C ASP A 154 2.82 -3.89 -1.90
N PHE A 155 3.25 -3.60 -0.66
CA PHE A 155 3.41 -4.59 0.40
C PHE A 155 2.44 -4.36 1.55
N ARG A 156 2.10 -5.46 2.23
CA ARG A 156 1.35 -5.42 3.50
C ARG A 156 1.80 -6.53 4.44
N LEU A 157 1.59 -6.29 5.73
CA LEU A 157 1.77 -7.30 6.76
C LEU A 157 0.49 -8.14 6.90
N ARG A 158 0.67 -9.43 7.15
CA ARG A 158 -0.42 -10.38 7.39
C ARG A 158 -0.11 -11.25 8.60
N ASN A 159 -1.11 -11.50 9.42
CA ASN A 159 -1.07 -12.57 10.40
C ASN A 159 -1.77 -13.80 9.83
N LEU A 160 -1.02 -14.90 9.67
CA LEU A 160 -1.54 -16.16 9.16
C LEU A 160 -2.58 -16.84 10.05
N ALA A 161 -2.70 -16.44 11.33
CA ALA A 161 -3.78 -16.88 12.20
C ALA A 161 -5.18 -16.64 11.60
N THR A 162 -5.35 -15.56 10.83
CA THR A 162 -6.62 -15.20 10.17
C THR A 162 -7.03 -16.19 9.08
N ALA A 163 -6.05 -16.91 8.51
CA ALA A 163 -6.24 -17.89 7.45
C ALA A 163 -6.45 -19.31 7.99
N GLN A 164 -6.83 -19.47 9.25
CA GLN A 164 -7.10 -20.76 9.86
C GLN A 164 -8.54 -20.82 10.38
N PRO A 165 -9.25 -21.96 10.24
CA PRO A 165 -10.64 -22.08 10.68
C PRO A 165 -10.82 -21.85 12.18
N LEU A 166 -12.03 -21.42 12.55
CA LEU A 166 -12.44 -21.30 13.95
C LEU A 166 -12.27 -22.65 14.69
N GLY A 167 -11.55 -22.62 15.82
CA GLY A 167 -11.29 -23.80 16.66
C GLY A 167 -10.10 -24.65 16.23
N SER A 168 -9.36 -24.27 15.19
CA SER A 168 -8.09 -24.90 14.82
C SER A 168 -6.92 -24.44 15.70
N VAL A 169 -5.80 -25.17 15.65
CA VAL A 169 -4.56 -24.72 16.33
C VAL A 169 -4.00 -23.54 15.57
N VAL A 170 -4.06 -22.37 16.21
CA VAL A 170 -3.62 -21.10 15.63
C VAL A 170 -2.11 -20.96 15.73
N ASN A 171 -1.45 -20.69 14.61
CA ASN A 171 -0.03 -20.33 14.57
C ASN A 171 0.09 -18.87 14.12
N ASP A 172 0.33 -17.97 15.08
CA ASP A 172 0.64 -16.57 14.79
C ASP A 172 1.98 -16.48 14.06
N ARG A 173 1.89 -16.19 12.76
CA ARG A 173 3.06 -15.98 11.91
C ARG A 173 2.87 -14.72 11.11
N LEU A 174 3.65 -13.71 11.44
CA LEU A 174 3.72 -12.47 10.68
C LEU A 174 4.47 -12.72 9.37
N VAL A 175 3.80 -12.38 8.27
CA VAL A 175 4.34 -12.51 6.92
C VAL A 175 4.13 -11.21 6.16
N VAL A 176 4.98 -10.99 5.16
CA VAL A 176 4.80 -9.93 4.17
C VAL A 176 4.12 -10.54 2.95
N GLU A 177 3.16 -9.82 2.41
CA GLU A 177 2.49 -10.11 1.15
C GLU A 177 2.83 -9.00 0.15
N HIS A 178 3.18 -9.38 -1.09
CA HIS A 178 3.32 -8.47 -2.23
C HIS A 178 2.09 -8.61 -3.12
N PHE A 179 1.57 -7.50 -3.64
CA PHE A 179 0.40 -7.47 -4.52
C PHE A 179 0.55 -6.43 -5.63
N PRO A 180 -0.09 -6.63 -6.79
CA PRO A 180 -0.08 -5.65 -7.86
C PRO A 180 -0.95 -4.44 -7.49
N ILE A 181 -0.52 -3.23 -7.87
CA ILE A 181 -1.31 -2.01 -7.71
C ILE A 181 -1.12 -1.10 -8.92
N ASN A 182 -2.23 -0.69 -9.54
CA ASN A 182 -2.26 0.28 -10.65
C ASN A 182 -3.55 1.12 -10.67
N THR A 183 -4.38 1.01 -9.64
CA THR A 183 -5.60 1.80 -9.42
C THR A 183 -5.70 2.19 -7.94
N PRO A 184 -6.51 3.19 -7.59
CA PRO A 184 -6.74 3.57 -6.19
C PRO A 184 -7.28 2.46 -5.29
N TYR A 185 -8.09 1.53 -5.81
CA TYR A 185 -8.62 0.39 -5.05
C TYR A 185 -7.68 -0.83 -5.02
N GLY A 186 -6.64 -0.85 -5.85
CA GLY A 186 -5.77 -2.02 -6.02
C GLY A 186 -5.35 -2.23 -7.46
N CYS A 187 -5.87 -3.27 -8.11
CA CYS A 187 -5.39 -3.67 -9.44
C CYS A 187 -6.51 -3.89 -10.46
N LYS A 188 -6.25 -3.49 -11.70
CA LYS A 188 -7.01 -3.91 -12.87
C LYS A 188 -6.13 -4.34 -14.04
N VAL A 189 -6.56 -5.35 -14.79
CA VAL A 189 -5.94 -5.79 -16.04
C VAL A 189 -7.03 -6.16 -17.04
N ASP A 190 -7.13 -5.44 -18.15
CA ASP A 190 -8.02 -5.78 -19.26
C ASP A 190 -7.24 -6.59 -20.30
N ARG A 191 -7.64 -7.84 -20.55
CA ARG A 191 -7.04 -8.73 -21.56
C ARG A 191 -7.95 -8.91 -22.78
N GLY A 192 -9.05 -8.17 -22.86
CA GLY A 192 -10.04 -8.29 -23.92
C GLY A 192 -10.90 -9.55 -23.84
N SER A 193 -10.92 -10.25 -22.69
CA SER A 193 -11.70 -11.48 -22.51
C SER A 193 -13.16 -11.19 -22.18
N ASN A 194 -14.05 -12.13 -22.48
CA ASN A 194 -15.44 -12.10 -21.99
C ASN A 194 -15.56 -12.62 -20.55
N VAL A 195 -14.47 -13.11 -19.96
CA VAL A 195 -14.40 -13.57 -18.57
C VAL A 195 -13.57 -12.58 -17.76
N THR A 196 -14.12 -12.14 -16.64
CA THR A 196 -13.47 -11.23 -15.69
C THR A 196 -13.41 -11.89 -14.32
N ILE A 197 -12.19 -12.07 -13.80
CA ILE A 197 -11.95 -12.53 -12.43
C ILE A 197 -11.92 -11.31 -11.51
N VAL A 198 -12.71 -11.36 -10.44
CA VAL A 198 -12.84 -10.26 -9.48
C VAL A 198 -12.49 -10.77 -8.09
N SER A 199 -11.43 -10.22 -7.50
CA SER A 199 -11.03 -10.52 -6.13
C SER A 199 -11.48 -9.40 -5.21
N THR A 200 -12.57 -9.62 -4.47
CA THR A 200 -13.24 -8.55 -3.70
C THR A 200 -12.64 -8.31 -2.32
N SER A 201 -11.79 -9.21 -1.86
CA SER A 201 -11.34 -9.31 -0.47
C SER A 201 -9.82 -9.46 -0.34
N SER A 202 -9.04 -9.22 -1.40
CA SER A 202 -7.58 -9.42 -1.34
C SER A 202 -6.90 -8.58 -0.26
N VAL A 203 -7.44 -7.41 0.08
CA VAL A 203 -6.96 -6.55 1.18
C VAL A 203 -7.30 -7.10 2.57
N SER A 204 -8.33 -7.92 2.74
CA SER A 204 -8.72 -8.49 4.04
C SER A 204 -8.30 -9.95 4.22
N GLU A 205 -8.23 -10.72 3.14
CA GLU A 205 -8.00 -12.17 3.15
C GLU A 205 -6.63 -12.51 2.57
N ALA A 206 -5.79 -13.21 3.34
CA ALA A 206 -4.45 -13.53 2.92
C ALA A 206 -4.45 -14.45 1.68
N GLY A 207 -3.64 -14.11 0.68
CA GLY A 207 -3.31 -15.02 -0.42
C GLY A 207 -4.38 -15.20 -1.51
N ILE A 208 -5.64 -14.82 -1.30
CA ILE A 208 -6.68 -14.92 -2.33
C ILE A 208 -6.36 -14.07 -3.57
N GLY A 209 -5.77 -12.87 -3.37
CA GLY A 209 -5.31 -12.01 -4.46
C GLY A 209 -4.23 -12.64 -5.34
N ASN A 210 -3.32 -13.40 -4.74
CA ASN A 210 -2.31 -14.16 -5.50
C ASN A 210 -2.95 -15.29 -6.30
N PHE A 211 -3.86 -16.04 -5.69
CA PHE A 211 -4.55 -17.14 -6.36
C PHE A 211 -5.37 -16.63 -7.55
N SER A 212 -6.17 -15.58 -7.33
CA SER A 212 -7.03 -14.97 -8.34
C SER A 212 -6.23 -14.30 -9.46
N TRP A 213 -5.08 -13.68 -9.15
CA TRP A 213 -4.16 -13.18 -10.16
C TRP A 213 -3.69 -14.28 -11.11
N TYR A 214 -3.23 -15.42 -10.59
CA TYR A 214 -2.75 -16.53 -11.43
C TYR A 214 -3.88 -17.23 -12.17
N LEU A 215 -5.05 -17.37 -11.56
CA LEU A 215 -6.24 -17.86 -12.25
C LEU A 215 -6.55 -17.00 -13.48
N ALA A 216 -6.57 -15.67 -13.31
CA ALA A 216 -6.83 -14.74 -14.41
C ALA A 216 -5.72 -14.74 -15.45
N LEU A 217 -4.45 -14.76 -15.02
CA LEU A 217 -3.29 -14.78 -15.90
C LEU A 217 -3.25 -16.04 -16.78
N TYR A 218 -3.46 -17.21 -16.19
CA TYR A 218 -3.46 -18.48 -16.93
C TYR A 218 -4.67 -18.61 -17.83
N GLY A 219 -5.82 -18.04 -17.43
CA GLY A 219 -7.03 -18.02 -18.24
C GLY A 219 -7.00 -17.03 -19.41
N GLY A 220 -6.05 -16.09 -19.40
CA GLY A 220 -6.12 -14.91 -20.27
C GLY A 220 -7.36 -14.06 -20.00
N PHE A 221 -7.87 -14.08 -18.77
CA PHE A 221 -9.08 -13.38 -18.36
C PHE A 221 -8.77 -11.94 -17.94
N ASN A 222 -9.78 -11.08 -17.94
CA ASN A 222 -9.63 -9.78 -17.29
C ASN A 222 -9.52 -9.98 -15.76
N TYR A 223 -8.92 -9.03 -15.06
CA TYR A 223 -8.69 -9.11 -13.63
C TYR A 223 -8.99 -7.78 -12.94
N VAL A 224 -9.69 -7.83 -11.82
CA VAL A 224 -9.93 -6.69 -10.93
C VAL A 224 -9.75 -7.17 -9.48
N SER A 225 -9.04 -6.41 -8.65
CA SER A 225 -8.77 -6.79 -7.25
C SER A 225 -8.80 -5.60 -6.30
N LYS A 226 -9.54 -5.75 -5.20
CA LYS A 226 -9.50 -4.83 -4.05
C LYS A 226 -8.27 -5.15 -3.20
N GLU A 227 -7.22 -4.34 -3.35
CA GLU A 227 -5.95 -4.49 -2.61
C GLU A 227 -5.73 -3.37 -1.58
N VAL A 228 -6.51 -2.30 -1.63
CA VAL A 228 -6.39 -1.12 -0.77
C VAL A 228 -7.64 -0.95 0.09
N GLU A 229 -7.46 -0.62 1.35
CA GLU A 229 -8.52 -0.21 2.28
C GLU A 229 -8.26 1.24 2.68
N VAL A 230 -9.23 2.12 2.42
CA VAL A 230 -9.07 3.56 2.69
C VAL A 230 -9.16 3.84 4.18
N ASN A 231 -10.08 3.17 4.87
CA ASN A 231 -10.25 3.26 6.31
C ASN A 231 -10.12 1.86 6.95
N PRO A 232 -8.95 1.50 7.48
CA PRO A 232 -8.74 0.22 8.15
C PRO A 232 -9.60 0.01 9.40
N ASP A 233 -10.01 1.09 10.09
CA ASP A 233 -10.80 1.02 11.31
C ASP A 233 -12.28 0.73 11.01
N GLU A 234 -12.76 1.13 9.83
CA GLU A 234 -14.12 0.88 9.34
C GLU A 234 -14.06 0.28 7.92
N PRO A 235 -13.64 -0.99 7.78
CA PRO A 235 -13.40 -1.59 6.48
C PRO A 235 -14.71 -1.76 5.69
N PHE A 236 -14.67 -1.47 4.39
CA PHE A 236 -15.86 -1.52 3.55
C PHE A 236 -15.92 -2.75 2.65
N SER A 237 -17.04 -3.49 2.62
CA SER A 237 -17.16 -4.69 1.80
C SER A 237 -17.38 -4.36 0.32
N TYR A 238 -16.53 -4.92 -0.56
CA TYR A 238 -16.72 -4.86 -2.01
C TYR A 238 -17.45 -6.12 -2.55
N TYR A 239 -17.78 -7.07 -1.67
CA TYR A 239 -18.58 -8.24 -2.02
C TYR A 239 -20.07 -8.02 -1.72
N ASN A 240 -20.38 -7.43 -0.57
CA ASN A 240 -21.72 -7.00 -0.20
C ASN A 240 -21.72 -5.47 -0.03
N ILE A 241 -21.97 -4.76 -1.13
CA ILE A 241 -21.88 -3.30 -1.21
C ILE A 241 -23.12 -2.71 -0.55
N ALA A 242 -22.95 -2.21 0.68
CA ALA A 242 -24.06 -1.66 1.45
C ALA A 242 -24.45 -0.23 1.02
N ASP A 243 -23.47 0.54 0.59
CA ASP A 243 -23.57 1.92 0.12
C ASP A 243 -22.45 2.18 -0.89
N GLU A 244 -22.79 2.60 -2.10
CA GLU A 244 -21.78 2.91 -3.14
C GLU A 244 -20.95 4.16 -2.82
N ASN A 245 -21.38 4.98 -1.86
CA ASN A 245 -20.66 6.15 -1.39
C ASN A 245 -19.82 5.89 -0.13
N GLY A 246 -19.89 4.68 0.44
CA GLY A 246 -19.21 4.35 1.69
C GLY A 246 -17.68 4.26 1.56
N ASP A 247 -17.17 4.03 0.35
CA ASP A 247 -15.74 4.12 0.02
C ASP A 247 -15.57 4.81 -1.35
N PRO A 248 -14.64 5.78 -1.48
CA PRO A 248 -14.50 6.60 -2.69
C PRO A 248 -14.11 5.81 -3.94
N ASN A 249 -13.61 4.57 -3.80
CA ASN A 249 -13.13 3.77 -4.91
C ASN A 249 -14.14 2.74 -5.43
N ILE A 250 -15.29 2.54 -4.77
CA ILE A 250 -16.31 1.55 -5.20
C ILE A 250 -16.82 1.85 -6.61
N ALA A 251 -17.14 3.12 -6.88
CA ALA A 251 -17.62 3.54 -8.19
C ALA A 251 -16.60 3.23 -9.30
N SER A 252 -15.30 3.46 -9.04
CA SER A 252 -14.23 3.12 -9.97
C SER A 252 -14.07 1.60 -10.12
N PHE A 253 -14.17 0.84 -9.04
CA PHE A 253 -14.08 -0.62 -9.04
C PHE A 253 -15.19 -1.27 -9.88
N LEU A 254 -16.45 -0.90 -9.61
CA LEU A 254 -17.61 -1.36 -10.38
C LEU A 254 -17.56 -0.85 -11.82
N GLY A 255 -17.15 0.41 -12.02
CA GLY A 255 -16.99 1.02 -13.34
C GLY A 255 -16.03 0.24 -14.22
N ASP A 256 -14.89 -0.18 -13.67
CA ASP A 256 -13.89 -0.98 -14.40
C ASP A 256 -14.42 -2.38 -14.75
N ILE A 257 -15.13 -3.06 -13.83
CA ILE A 257 -15.77 -4.35 -14.12
C ILE A 257 -16.79 -4.21 -15.26
N LYS A 258 -17.64 -3.19 -15.22
CA LYS A 258 -18.63 -2.88 -16.27
C LYS A 258 -17.97 -2.51 -17.59
N ALA A 259 -16.86 -1.76 -17.54
CA ALA A 259 -16.13 -1.33 -18.73
C ALA A 259 -15.49 -2.51 -19.48
N MET A 260 -15.01 -3.53 -18.75
CA MET A 260 -14.40 -4.74 -19.31
C MET A 260 -15.38 -5.70 -19.99
N GLN A 261 -16.69 -5.47 -19.86
CA GLN A 261 -17.69 -6.25 -20.58
C GLN A 261 -17.66 -5.96 -22.09
N ARG A 262 -18.09 -6.96 -22.85
CA ARG A 262 -18.11 -7.00 -24.32
C ARG A 262 -19.50 -7.35 -24.83
N SER A 263 -19.69 -7.25 -26.14
CA SER A 263 -20.91 -7.75 -26.79
C SER A 263 -21.03 -9.27 -26.64
N GLY A 264 -22.23 -9.76 -26.34
CA GLY A 264 -22.51 -11.19 -26.18
C GLY A 264 -22.53 -11.64 -24.72
N LYS A 265 -22.08 -12.87 -24.46
CA LYS A 265 -22.08 -13.49 -23.13
C LYS A 265 -20.82 -13.13 -22.36
N ASN A 266 -21.01 -12.47 -21.22
CA ASN A 266 -19.95 -12.09 -20.29
C ASN A 266 -20.04 -12.91 -19.01
N TRP A 267 -18.90 -13.17 -18.39
CA TRP A 267 -18.78 -13.87 -17.13
C TRP A 267 -17.98 -13.04 -16.14
N VAL A 268 -18.56 -12.80 -14.96
CA VAL A 268 -17.90 -12.14 -13.84
C VAL A 268 -17.80 -13.14 -12.70
N VAL A 269 -16.59 -13.52 -12.34
CA VAL A 269 -16.34 -14.56 -11.34
C VAL A 269 -15.68 -13.95 -10.12
N MET A 270 -16.43 -13.89 -9.02
CA MET A 270 -15.93 -13.34 -7.76
C MET A 270 -15.19 -14.43 -6.98
N LEU A 271 -13.99 -14.12 -6.51
CA LEU A 271 -13.21 -15.00 -5.63
C LEU A 271 -13.11 -14.42 -4.23
N LEU A 272 -13.36 -15.29 -3.25
CA LEU A 272 -13.19 -15.02 -1.82
C LEU A 272 -12.65 -16.28 -1.14
N SER A 273 -12.09 -16.11 0.05
CA SER A 273 -11.75 -17.21 0.92
C SER A 273 -12.97 -17.72 1.71
N ALA A 274 -12.85 -18.93 2.23
CA ALA A 274 -13.76 -19.56 3.19
C ALA A 274 -12.95 -20.26 4.29
N SER A 275 -13.62 -20.63 5.38
CA SER A 275 -13.03 -21.38 6.50
C SER A 275 -11.80 -20.67 7.10
N GLY A 276 -11.91 -19.36 7.29
CA GLY A 276 -10.94 -18.52 8.02
C GLY A 276 -11.26 -18.39 9.50
N ALA A 277 -10.65 -17.42 10.18
CA ALA A 277 -10.81 -17.27 11.63
C ALA A 277 -12.26 -17.02 12.10
N GLU A 278 -13.13 -16.55 11.21
CA GLU A 278 -14.55 -16.27 11.49
C GLU A 278 -15.49 -17.40 11.05
N GLU A 279 -14.97 -18.45 10.40
CA GLU A 279 -15.77 -19.53 9.83
C GLU A 279 -15.27 -20.90 10.32
N PRO A 280 -16.18 -21.87 10.56
CA PRO A 280 -15.78 -23.23 10.84
C PRO A 280 -15.18 -23.89 9.58
N THR A 281 -14.54 -25.04 9.76
CA THR A 281 -14.23 -25.93 8.64
C THR A 281 -15.52 -26.52 8.07
N TYR A 282 -15.74 -26.37 6.76
CA TYR A 282 -16.85 -27.01 6.06
C TYR A 282 -16.46 -28.39 5.51
N PRO A 283 -17.44 -29.28 5.26
CA PRO A 283 -17.19 -30.57 4.61
C PRO A 283 -16.60 -30.47 3.19
N SER A 284 -16.96 -29.43 2.45
CA SER A 284 -16.45 -29.06 1.13
C SER A 284 -15.46 -27.90 1.22
N GLN A 285 -14.55 -27.80 0.25
CA GLN A 285 -13.52 -26.76 0.21
C GLN A 285 -13.77 -25.73 -0.91
N LEU A 286 -14.56 -26.09 -1.92
CA LEU A 286 -14.92 -25.20 -3.03
C LEU A 286 -16.43 -24.97 -3.02
N HIS A 287 -16.84 -23.76 -2.68
CA HIS A 287 -18.26 -23.39 -2.56
C HIS A 287 -18.69 -22.53 -3.75
N TRP A 288 -19.58 -23.07 -4.58
CA TRP A 288 -20.07 -22.41 -5.78
C TRP A 288 -21.41 -21.71 -5.52
N ILE A 289 -21.45 -20.40 -5.74
CA ILE A 289 -22.57 -19.52 -5.36
C ILE A 289 -23.08 -18.77 -6.58
N HIS A 290 -24.30 -19.08 -7.01
CA HIS A 290 -24.93 -18.57 -8.23
C HIS A 290 -26.07 -17.58 -7.96
N GLY A 291 -26.17 -17.07 -6.73
CA GLY A 291 -27.11 -16.02 -6.37
C GLY A 291 -28.38 -16.48 -5.66
N ALA A 292 -28.54 -17.79 -5.44
CA ALA A 292 -29.68 -18.35 -4.71
C ALA A 292 -29.52 -18.25 -3.19
N LYS A 293 -30.57 -18.60 -2.43
CA LYS A 293 -30.51 -18.73 -0.97
C LYS A 293 -29.62 -19.89 -0.55
N ARG A 294 -29.03 -19.78 0.64
CA ARG A 294 -28.28 -20.89 1.26
C ARG A 294 -29.14 -22.15 1.32
N GLY A 295 -28.59 -23.27 0.87
CA GLY A 295 -29.23 -24.57 0.77
C GLY A 295 -29.93 -24.84 -0.58
N ASP A 296 -30.06 -23.84 -1.47
CA ASP A 296 -30.68 -24.02 -2.79
C ASP A 296 -29.63 -24.24 -3.87
N SER A 297 -29.37 -25.51 -4.20
CA SER A 297 -28.48 -25.93 -5.28
C SER A 297 -29.14 -25.88 -6.67
N GLY A 298 -30.43 -25.58 -6.75
CA GLY A 298 -31.19 -25.51 -7.99
C GLY A 298 -31.05 -24.17 -8.71
N PHE A 299 -31.69 -24.09 -9.88
CA PHE A 299 -31.74 -22.86 -10.68
C PHE A 299 -33.12 -22.16 -10.65
N ALA A 300 -33.96 -22.47 -9.66
CA ALA A 300 -35.33 -21.96 -9.59
C ALA A 300 -35.48 -20.66 -8.76
N ASP A 301 -34.50 -20.31 -7.93
CA ASP A 301 -34.55 -19.09 -7.11
C ASP A 301 -34.60 -17.84 -8.00
N PRO A 302 -35.53 -16.90 -7.76
CA PRO A 302 -35.66 -15.68 -8.59
C PRO A 302 -34.45 -14.75 -8.49
N ASN A 303 -33.55 -14.94 -7.53
CA ASN A 303 -32.40 -14.08 -7.30
C ASN A 303 -31.13 -14.54 -8.01
N ILE A 304 -31.18 -15.60 -8.83
CA ILE A 304 -30.00 -16.14 -9.52
C ILE A 304 -29.33 -15.08 -10.40
N THR A 305 -28.00 -15.02 -10.32
CA THR A 305 -27.16 -14.08 -11.07
C THR A 305 -26.49 -14.73 -12.29
N VAL A 306 -26.69 -16.03 -12.49
CA VAL A 306 -26.22 -16.81 -13.64
C VAL A 306 -27.37 -17.03 -14.62
N ARG A 307 -27.28 -16.48 -15.83
CA ARG A 307 -28.30 -16.62 -16.89
C ARG A 307 -28.09 -17.89 -17.73
N ASP A 308 -26.84 -18.19 -18.07
CA ASP A 308 -26.42 -19.41 -18.79
C ASP A 308 -26.14 -20.54 -17.78
N THR A 309 -27.21 -21.14 -17.27
CA THR A 309 -27.14 -22.20 -16.26
C THR A 309 -26.50 -23.48 -16.79
N VAL A 310 -26.58 -23.73 -18.10
CA VAL A 310 -25.98 -24.91 -18.74
C VAL A 310 -24.45 -24.81 -18.75
N ALA A 311 -23.90 -23.68 -19.21
CA ALA A 311 -22.45 -23.48 -19.20
C ALA A 311 -21.88 -23.49 -17.77
N TYR A 312 -22.60 -22.88 -16.82
CA TYR A 312 -22.23 -22.90 -15.40
C TYR A 312 -22.26 -24.33 -14.81
N ASP A 313 -23.31 -25.10 -15.05
CA ASP A 313 -23.43 -26.48 -14.52
C ASP A 313 -22.35 -27.41 -15.10
N ASN A 314 -22.04 -27.25 -16.39
CA ASN A 314 -20.94 -27.98 -17.03
C ASN A 314 -19.58 -27.61 -16.42
N LEU A 315 -19.32 -26.32 -16.19
CA LEU A 315 -18.11 -25.86 -15.52
C LEU A 315 -18.02 -26.42 -14.09
N TYR A 316 -19.11 -26.33 -13.32
CA TYR A 316 -19.17 -26.84 -11.95
C TYR A 316 -18.78 -28.31 -11.91
N LYS A 317 -19.43 -29.15 -12.72
CA LYS A 317 -19.17 -30.60 -12.76
C LYS A 317 -17.72 -30.91 -13.14
N ALA A 318 -17.19 -30.22 -14.16
CA ALA A 318 -15.81 -30.40 -14.57
C ALA A 318 -14.81 -30.02 -13.46
N CYS A 319 -15.07 -28.91 -12.76
CA CYS A 319 -14.25 -28.47 -11.63
C CYS A 319 -14.40 -29.39 -10.41
N GLU A 320 -15.58 -29.91 -10.12
CA GLU A 320 -15.84 -30.86 -9.04
C GLU A 320 -15.06 -32.16 -9.26
N THR A 321 -15.16 -32.74 -10.46
CA THR A 321 -14.37 -33.91 -10.86
C THR A 321 -12.88 -33.63 -10.75
N MET A 322 -12.41 -32.49 -11.30
CA MET A 322 -11.00 -32.10 -11.26
C MET A 322 -10.49 -31.92 -9.82
N ALA A 323 -11.26 -31.24 -8.96
CA ALA A 323 -10.90 -30.99 -7.56
C ALA A 323 -10.81 -32.31 -6.79
N GLN A 324 -11.77 -33.21 -6.99
CA GLN A 324 -11.82 -34.48 -6.28
C GLN A 324 -10.74 -35.46 -6.76
N GLU A 325 -10.58 -35.64 -8.07
CA GLU A 325 -9.68 -36.65 -8.65
C GLU A 325 -8.21 -36.23 -8.60
N LYS A 326 -7.90 -34.96 -8.88
CA LYS A 326 -6.50 -34.49 -8.94
C LYS A 326 -5.99 -33.96 -7.61
N PHE A 327 -6.87 -33.39 -6.79
CA PHE A 327 -6.47 -32.64 -5.59
C PHE A 327 -7.06 -33.16 -4.28
N GLY A 328 -8.08 -34.02 -4.34
CA GLY A 328 -8.75 -34.59 -3.16
C GLY A 328 -9.73 -33.64 -2.48
N TYR A 329 -10.15 -32.57 -3.16
CA TYR A 329 -11.06 -31.56 -2.61
C TYR A 329 -12.49 -31.76 -3.06
N LYS A 330 -13.42 -31.49 -2.15
CA LYS A 330 -14.86 -31.57 -2.40
C LYS A 330 -15.40 -30.19 -2.79
N SER A 331 -16.41 -30.20 -3.66
CA SER A 331 -17.16 -29.00 -4.03
C SER A 331 -18.60 -29.13 -3.55
N ASP A 332 -19.24 -27.99 -3.29
CA ASP A 332 -20.69 -27.90 -3.16
C ASP A 332 -21.25 -26.73 -3.98
N ARG A 333 -22.58 -26.69 -4.06
CA ARG A 333 -23.32 -25.61 -4.69
C ARG A 333 -24.27 -24.98 -3.69
N GLN A 334 -23.97 -23.74 -3.31
CA GLN A 334 -24.81 -22.88 -2.49
C GLN A 334 -25.21 -23.51 -1.14
N GLU A 335 -24.47 -24.49 -0.62
CA GLU A 335 -24.87 -25.27 0.56
C GLU A 335 -24.62 -24.48 1.86
N TYR A 336 -23.44 -23.86 1.96
CA TYR A 336 -22.97 -23.20 3.19
C TYR A 336 -23.07 -21.68 3.15
N HIS A 337 -23.07 -21.09 1.95
CA HIS A 337 -23.08 -19.64 1.77
C HIS A 337 -24.32 -19.20 0.99
N SER A 338 -24.75 -17.95 1.18
CA SER A 338 -25.87 -17.34 0.45
C SER A 338 -25.37 -16.34 -0.58
N GLY A 339 -25.98 -16.31 -1.75
CA GLY A 339 -25.76 -15.30 -2.78
C GLY A 339 -26.99 -14.42 -3.03
N SER A 340 -28.10 -14.59 -2.30
CA SER A 340 -29.39 -13.96 -2.61
C SER A 340 -29.57 -12.51 -2.13
N GLY A 341 -28.63 -11.98 -1.36
CA GLY A 341 -28.73 -10.63 -0.79
C GLY A 341 -28.65 -9.52 -1.84
N LYS A 342 -29.51 -8.50 -1.74
CA LYS A 342 -29.54 -7.35 -2.68
C LYS A 342 -28.20 -6.60 -2.78
N MET A 343 -27.40 -6.62 -1.71
CA MET A 343 -26.08 -5.97 -1.66
C MET A 343 -24.99 -6.75 -2.38
N ASN A 344 -25.23 -8.01 -2.77
CA ASN A 344 -24.21 -8.81 -3.43
C ASN A 344 -23.75 -8.17 -4.74
N ILE A 345 -22.43 -8.03 -4.90
CA ILE A 345 -21.80 -7.42 -6.06
C ILE A 345 -22.25 -8.03 -7.39
N GLY A 346 -22.56 -9.34 -7.44
CA GLY A 346 -23.05 -10.02 -8.64
C GLY A 346 -24.32 -9.39 -9.24
N ARG A 347 -25.08 -8.59 -8.47
CA ARG A 347 -26.25 -7.83 -8.95
C ARG A 347 -25.91 -6.43 -9.46
N HIS A 348 -24.70 -5.95 -9.18
CA HIS A 348 -24.23 -4.59 -9.47
C HIS A 348 -23.20 -4.54 -10.60
N VAL A 349 -22.85 -5.69 -11.16
CA VAL A 349 -21.83 -5.78 -12.21
C VAL A 349 -22.37 -5.61 -13.62
N ASP A 350 -23.68 -5.62 -13.86
CA ASP A 350 -24.23 -5.43 -15.22
C ASP A 350 -23.92 -4.03 -15.77
N GLY A 351 -23.24 -3.98 -16.92
CA GLY A 351 -22.86 -2.75 -17.62
C GLY A 351 -23.68 -2.48 -18.88
N GLY A 352 -24.70 -3.29 -19.18
CA GLY A 352 -25.62 -3.10 -20.32
C GLY A 352 -25.03 -3.40 -21.70
N LYS A 353 -23.83 -3.99 -21.77
CA LYS A 353 -23.13 -4.31 -23.03
C LYS A 353 -23.43 -5.71 -23.59
N GLY A 354 -24.13 -6.54 -22.82
CA GLY A 354 -24.43 -7.93 -23.19
C GLY A 354 -25.11 -8.70 -22.05
N GLU A 355 -25.23 -10.01 -22.22
CA GLU A 355 -25.74 -10.89 -21.18
C GLU A 355 -24.62 -11.14 -20.15
N VAL A 356 -24.85 -10.74 -18.90
CA VAL A 356 -23.89 -10.90 -17.82
C VAL A 356 -24.28 -12.10 -16.95
N ASN A 357 -23.33 -13.01 -16.78
CA ASN A 357 -23.40 -14.13 -15.85
C ASN A 357 -22.45 -13.86 -14.70
N ALA A 358 -22.95 -13.82 -13.47
CA ALA A 358 -22.15 -13.55 -12.30
C ALA A 358 -22.29 -14.70 -11.29
N PHE A 359 -21.17 -15.24 -10.83
CA PHE A 359 -21.15 -16.23 -9.74
C PHE A 359 -19.93 -16.03 -8.85
N THR A 360 -20.04 -16.48 -7.62
CA THR A 360 -18.95 -16.45 -6.64
C THR A 360 -18.41 -17.86 -6.44
N LEU A 361 -17.10 -17.97 -6.38
CA LEU A 361 -16.41 -19.15 -5.89
C LEU A 361 -15.70 -18.78 -4.59
N ARG A 362 -16.19 -19.32 -3.47
CA ARG A 362 -15.48 -19.24 -2.20
C ARG A 362 -14.63 -20.48 -2.01
N MET A 363 -13.37 -20.30 -1.66
CA MET A 363 -12.42 -21.41 -1.54
C MET A 363 -11.81 -21.42 -0.15
N ALA A 364 -11.77 -22.58 0.49
CA ALA A 364 -11.15 -22.72 1.79
C ALA A 364 -9.69 -22.22 1.77
N PHE A 365 -9.23 -21.56 2.84
CA PHE A 365 -7.82 -21.19 3.00
C PHE A 365 -6.88 -22.39 2.86
N GLU A 366 -7.34 -23.60 3.19
CA GLU A 366 -6.64 -24.85 2.92
C GLU A 366 -6.19 -24.96 1.45
N VAL A 367 -7.04 -24.55 0.51
CA VAL A 367 -6.78 -24.62 -0.93
C VAL A 367 -5.95 -23.43 -1.41
N THR A 368 -6.27 -22.22 -0.95
CA THR A 368 -5.71 -20.99 -1.52
C THR A 368 -4.40 -20.55 -0.86
N VAL A 369 -4.14 -20.95 0.40
CA VAL A 369 -2.95 -20.57 1.17
C VAL A 369 -2.10 -21.78 1.54
N TRP A 370 -2.71 -22.84 2.08
CA TRP A 370 -1.96 -23.93 2.70
C TRP A 370 -1.57 -25.06 1.73
N ASP A 371 -2.24 -25.21 0.58
CA ASP A 371 -1.86 -26.18 -0.43
C ASP A 371 -0.70 -25.69 -1.31
N ASP A 372 0.41 -26.43 -1.30
CA ASP A 372 1.56 -26.18 -2.17
C ASP A 372 1.20 -26.35 -3.67
N ARG A 373 0.11 -27.05 -3.98
CA ARG A 373 -0.43 -27.28 -5.32
C ARG A 373 -1.37 -26.16 -5.78
N ARG A 374 -1.65 -25.13 -4.98
CA ARG A 374 -2.61 -24.04 -5.31
C ARG A 374 -2.43 -23.43 -6.70
N ILE A 375 -1.19 -23.29 -7.18
CA ILE A 375 -0.90 -22.75 -8.52
C ILE A 375 -1.30 -23.74 -9.63
N ALA A 376 -1.17 -25.05 -9.38
CA ALA A 376 -1.69 -26.07 -10.29
C ALA A 376 -3.21 -26.10 -10.29
N ILE A 377 -3.85 -25.92 -9.13
CA ILE A 377 -5.31 -25.78 -9.02
C ILE A 377 -5.78 -24.57 -9.83
N ALA A 378 -5.17 -23.40 -9.64
CA ALA A 378 -5.49 -22.19 -10.41
C ALA A 378 -5.31 -22.41 -11.93
N LYS A 379 -4.26 -23.12 -12.36
CA LYS A 379 -4.06 -23.48 -13.78
C LYS A 379 -5.20 -24.36 -14.30
N GLU A 380 -5.49 -25.47 -13.64
CA GLU A 380 -6.52 -26.42 -14.09
C GLU A 380 -7.91 -25.77 -14.14
N MET A 381 -8.23 -24.96 -13.13
CA MET A 381 -9.45 -24.16 -13.12
C MET A 381 -9.49 -23.15 -14.27
N ALA A 382 -8.39 -22.44 -14.55
CA ALA A 382 -8.32 -21.49 -15.66
C ALA A 382 -8.62 -22.17 -17.02
N LEU A 383 -8.07 -23.37 -17.24
CA LEU A 383 -8.31 -24.14 -18.47
C LEU A 383 -9.80 -24.52 -18.62
N LEU A 384 -10.41 -25.01 -17.53
CA LEU A 384 -11.83 -25.36 -17.52
C LEU A 384 -12.73 -24.13 -17.72
N MET A 385 -12.42 -23.03 -17.06
CA MET A 385 -13.15 -21.77 -17.23
C MET A 385 -13.03 -21.24 -18.66
N SER A 386 -11.86 -21.36 -19.29
CA SER A 386 -11.69 -20.92 -20.67
C SER A 386 -12.50 -21.76 -21.64
N ARG A 387 -12.50 -23.08 -21.46
CA ARG A 387 -13.30 -24.01 -22.27
C ARG A 387 -14.80 -23.75 -22.12
N HIS A 388 -15.30 -23.68 -20.88
CA HIS A 388 -16.74 -23.64 -20.61
C HIS A 388 -17.35 -22.24 -20.65
N LEU A 389 -16.59 -21.19 -20.33
CA LEU A 389 -17.09 -19.82 -20.26
C LEU A 389 -16.68 -18.98 -21.47
N ALA A 390 -15.41 -19.06 -21.88
CA ALA A 390 -14.88 -18.31 -23.02
C ALA A 390 -15.00 -19.05 -24.35
N GLY A 391 -15.34 -20.35 -24.34
CA GLY A 391 -15.42 -21.18 -25.54
C GLY A 391 -14.07 -21.38 -26.24
N LYS A 392 -12.96 -21.26 -25.50
CA LYS A 392 -11.60 -21.26 -26.05
C LYS A 392 -10.73 -22.30 -25.36
N GLU A 393 -10.11 -23.18 -26.14
CA GLU A 393 -8.99 -24.00 -25.67
C GLU A 393 -7.74 -23.12 -25.50
N LEU A 394 -7.13 -23.19 -24.32
CA LEU A 394 -5.92 -22.45 -24.02
C LEU A 394 -4.70 -23.32 -24.24
N GLU A 395 -3.73 -22.77 -24.95
CA GLU A 395 -2.38 -23.32 -25.04
C GLU A 395 -1.48 -22.73 -23.96
N GLU A 396 -0.44 -23.47 -23.57
CA GLU A 396 0.54 -22.93 -22.63
C GLU A 396 1.25 -21.70 -23.20
N SER A 397 1.23 -20.58 -22.48
CA SER A 397 2.01 -19.40 -22.84
C SER A 397 3.45 -19.48 -22.29
N ASN A 398 4.41 -19.00 -23.09
CA ASN A 398 5.80 -18.80 -22.64
C ASN A 398 5.89 -17.75 -21.53
N ASP A 399 4.94 -16.83 -21.44
CA ASP A 399 4.90 -15.75 -20.45
C ASP A 399 4.82 -16.30 -19.02
N TRP A 400 4.24 -17.49 -18.85
CA TRP A 400 4.13 -18.16 -17.54
C TRP A 400 5.48 -18.67 -17.01
N LYS A 401 6.52 -18.70 -17.84
CA LYS A 401 7.86 -19.21 -17.49
C LYS A 401 8.88 -18.08 -17.31
N VAL A 402 8.47 -16.82 -17.42
CA VAL A 402 9.34 -15.64 -17.35
C VAL A 402 9.84 -15.38 -15.93
N LYS A 403 11.16 -15.20 -15.79
CA LYS A 403 11.78 -14.76 -14.54
C LYS A 403 11.47 -13.28 -14.32
N GLY A 404 11.24 -12.89 -13.08
CA GLY A 404 10.96 -11.50 -12.73
C GLY A 404 10.86 -11.33 -11.21
N ILE A 405 10.54 -10.12 -10.77
CA ILE A 405 10.27 -9.80 -9.37
C ILE A 405 8.84 -9.28 -9.28
N GLY A 406 8.08 -9.81 -8.33
CA GLY A 406 6.70 -9.38 -8.13
C GLY A 406 5.82 -9.50 -9.38
N TYR A 407 4.88 -8.58 -9.49
CA TYR A 407 3.82 -8.57 -10.51
C TYR A 407 4.11 -7.62 -11.68
N GLU A 408 5.34 -7.09 -11.78
CA GLU A 408 5.78 -6.29 -12.92
C GLU A 408 5.70 -7.16 -14.20
N MET A 409 4.88 -6.75 -15.17
CA MET A 409 4.64 -7.52 -16.41
C MET A 409 5.77 -7.34 -17.41
#